data_AF-A0A7J9YSD4-F1
#
_entry.id   AF-A0A7J9YSD4-F1
#
_cell.length_a   1.000
_cell.length_b   1.000
_cell.length_c   1.000
_cell.angle_alpha   90.00
_cell.angle_beta   90.00
_cell.angle_gamma   90.00
#
_symmetry.space_group_name_H-M   'P 1'
#
loop_
_entity.id
_entity.type
_entity.pdbx_description
1 polymer ?
#
loop_
_entity_poly.entity_id
_entity_poly.type
_entity_poly.pdbx_seq_one_letter_code
_entity_poly.pdbx_strand_id
1 'polypeptide(L)'
;MIGQGRILVSPLAMAGVAATVVDGRWHAPRVLAGDPREAGPPLPRGELDELRSMMRDVVTSGTGTALAGVAGEPIGKSGTAEYGSGDPPRTHAWFIAGRDDVAVAVLVEDRPSGGEYAAPVAARFLDGL
;
A
#
# COMPACT_ATOMS: atom_id res chain seq x y z
N MET A 1 9.08 12.06 -8.38
CA MET A 1 10.02 11.25 -7.57
C MET A 1 9.36 9.90 -7.32
N ILE A 2 10.07 8.76 -7.48
CA ILE A 2 9.46 7.41 -7.54
C ILE A 2 9.88 6.46 -6.41
N GLY A 3 10.38 6.99 -5.28
CA GLY A 3 10.79 6.15 -4.14
C GLY A 3 12.18 5.53 -4.22
N GLN A 4 13.05 6.04 -5.11
CA GLN A 4 14.43 5.56 -5.29
C GLN A 4 15.47 6.50 -4.64
N GLY A 5 16.70 6.01 -4.50
CA GLY A 5 17.84 6.81 -4.02
C GLY A 5 17.90 6.88 -2.50
N ARG A 6 17.78 8.09 -1.93
CA ARG A 6 17.92 8.33 -0.48
C ARG A 6 16.61 8.39 0.29
N ILE A 7 15.49 8.06 -0.37
CA ILE A 7 14.17 8.06 0.25
C ILE A 7 14.06 6.81 1.10
N LEU A 8 13.76 6.98 2.38
CA LEU A 8 13.56 5.88 3.32
C LEU A 8 12.16 6.00 3.93
N VAL A 9 11.46 4.88 3.99
CA VAL A 9 10.15 4.80 4.63
C VAL A 9 9.93 3.41 5.22
N SER A 10 9.24 3.35 6.36
CA SER A 10 8.89 2.08 7.00
C SER A 10 7.59 1.49 6.45
N PRO A 11 7.37 0.16 6.57
CA PRO A 11 6.08 -0.45 6.26
C PRO A 11 4.91 0.18 7.04
N LEU A 12 5.11 0.55 8.31
CA LEU A 12 4.06 1.22 9.11
C LEU A 12 3.64 2.56 8.50
N ALA A 13 4.61 3.37 8.06
CA ALA A 13 4.31 4.64 7.40
C ALA A 13 3.57 4.43 6.06
N MET A 14 3.96 3.41 5.28
CA MET A 14 3.27 3.05 4.03
C MET A 14 1.86 2.50 4.25
N ALA A 15 1.63 1.74 5.33
CA ALA A 15 0.29 1.34 5.74
C ALA A 15 -0.56 2.57 6.11
N GLY A 16 0.03 3.57 6.77
CA GLY A 16 -0.61 4.86 7.04
C GLY A 16 -1.00 5.63 5.78
N VAL A 17 -0.18 5.56 4.71
CA VAL A 17 -0.54 6.13 3.40
C VAL A 17 -1.77 5.43 2.82
N ALA A 18 -1.79 4.09 2.78
CA ALA A 18 -2.96 3.36 2.32
C ALA A 18 -4.20 3.65 3.18
N ALA A 19 -4.05 3.69 4.51
CA ALA A 19 -5.13 4.01 5.44
C ALA A 19 -5.71 5.42 5.18
N THR A 20 -4.85 6.38 4.81
CA THR A 20 -5.28 7.74 4.46
C THR A 20 -6.13 7.76 3.20
N VAL A 21 -5.83 6.91 2.21
CA VAL A 21 -6.66 6.77 1.00
C VAL A 21 -7.96 6.04 1.31
N VAL A 22 -7.93 5.05 2.19
CA VAL A 22 -9.14 4.33 2.63
C VAL A 22 -10.08 5.27 3.39
N ASP A 23 -9.58 6.01 4.39
CA ASP A 23 -10.39 6.88 5.24
C ASP A 23 -10.70 8.25 4.61
N GLY A 24 -9.81 8.73 3.72
CA GLY A 24 -9.86 10.10 3.18
C GLY A 24 -9.24 11.15 4.10
N ARG A 25 -8.59 10.72 5.19
CA ARG A 25 -7.90 11.59 6.15
C ARG A 25 -6.75 10.82 6.81
N TRP A 26 -5.65 11.53 7.06
CA TRP A 26 -4.51 10.95 7.74
C TRP A 26 -4.77 10.86 9.24
N HIS A 27 -4.28 9.79 9.86
CA HIS A 27 -4.28 9.60 11.31
C HIS A 27 -2.91 9.17 11.80
N ALA A 28 -2.47 9.72 12.93
CA ALA A 28 -1.26 9.29 13.59
C ALA A 28 -1.38 7.80 14.01
N PRO A 29 -0.39 6.95 13.69
CA PRO A 29 -0.38 5.57 14.15
C PRO A 29 -0.34 5.49 15.67
N ARG A 30 -1.15 4.62 16.25
CA ARG A 30 -1.15 4.30 17.69
C ARG A 30 -1.25 2.79 17.89
N VAL A 31 -0.64 2.29 18.97
CA VAL A 31 -0.68 0.87 19.31
C VAL A 31 -1.69 0.62 20.45
N LEU A 32 -1.74 1.52 21.43
CA LEU A 32 -2.64 1.38 22.57
C LEU A 32 -3.99 2.04 22.25
N ALA A 33 -5.08 1.34 22.55
CA ALA A 33 -6.43 1.79 22.24
C ALA A 33 -6.82 3.12 22.93
N GLY A 34 -6.19 3.41 24.08
CA GLY A 34 -6.43 4.61 24.88
C GLY A 34 -5.61 5.83 24.48
N ASP A 35 -4.61 5.69 23.60
CA ASP A 35 -3.76 6.82 23.21
C ASP A 35 -4.57 7.82 22.37
N PRO A 36 -4.39 9.13 22.55
CA PRO A 36 -5.06 10.13 21.72
C PRO A 36 -4.72 9.91 20.25
N ARG A 37 -5.74 9.97 19.39
CA ARG A 37 -5.57 9.83 17.93
C ARG A 37 -5.54 11.22 17.30
N GLU A 38 -4.36 11.68 16.92
CA GLU A 38 -4.22 12.88 16.10
C GLU A 38 -4.64 12.58 14.65
N ALA A 39 -5.30 13.54 14.01
CA ALA A 39 -5.73 13.44 12.62
C ALA A 39 -5.41 14.72 11.84
N GLY A 40 -5.04 14.55 10.58
CA GLY A 40 -4.78 15.65 9.65
C GLY A 40 -6.08 16.29 9.13
N PRO A 41 -6.01 17.27 8.21
CA PRO A 41 -7.19 17.73 7.47
C PRO A 41 -7.76 16.61 6.59
N PRO A 42 -9.05 16.66 6.22
CA PRO A 42 -9.60 15.75 5.22
C PRO A 42 -8.99 16.06 3.85
N LEU A 43 -8.81 15.03 3.05
CA LEU A 43 -8.38 15.18 1.66
C LEU A 43 -9.52 15.78 0.81
N PRO A 44 -9.19 16.59 -0.21
CA PRO A 44 -10.15 17.00 -1.23
C PRO A 44 -10.84 15.79 -1.87
N ARG A 45 -12.18 15.83 -1.96
CA ARG A 45 -12.97 14.66 -2.39
C ARG A 45 -12.69 14.24 -3.82
N GLY A 46 -12.53 15.20 -4.75
CA GLY A 46 -12.30 14.88 -6.16
C GLY A 46 -11.00 14.11 -6.36
N GLU A 47 -9.92 14.61 -5.79
CA GLU A 47 -8.59 14.02 -5.86
C GLU A 47 -8.53 12.67 -5.15
N LEU A 48 -9.27 12.51 -4.04
CA LEU A 48 -9.38 11.24 -3.34
C LEU A 48 -10.11 10.18 -4.16
N ASP A 49 -11.22 10.54 -4.79
CA ASP A 49 -12.01 9.61 -5.62
C ASP A 49 -11.24 9.20 -6.87
N GLU A 50 -10.53 10.14 -7.52
CA GLU A 50 -9.62 9.85 -8.62
C GLU A 50 -8.48 8.91 -8.19
N LEU A 51 -7.85 9.17 -7.03
CA LEU A 51 -6.78 8.33 -6.51
C LEU A 51 -7.27 6.91 -6.20
N ARG A 52 -8.45 6.77 -5.58
CA ARG A 52 -9.06 5.45 -5.32
C ARG A 52 -9.36 4.71 -6.62
N SER A 53 -9.88 5.41 -7.63
CA SER A 53 -10.12 4.84 -8.96
C SER A 53 -8.81 4.30 -9.57
N MET A 54 -7.75 5.10 -9.59
CA MET A 54 -6.43 4.66 -10.09
C MET A 54 -5.85 3.48 -9.31
N MET A 55 -6.02 3.47 -7.98
CA MET A 55 -5.58 2.33 -7.16
C MET A 55 -6.47 1.10 -7.34
N ARG A 56 -7.74 1.27 -7.71
CA ARG A 56 -8.61 0.17 -8.11
C ARG A 56 -8.18 -0.42 -9.45
N ASP A 57 -7.81 0.41 -10.41
CA ASP A 57 -7.32 -0.02 -11.72
C ASP A 57 -6.08 -0.92 -11.61
N VAL A 58 -5.19 -0.64 -10.65
CA VAL A 58 -4.04 -1.51 -10.36
C VAL A 58 -4.48 -2.93 -10.03
N VAL A 59 -5.60 -3.10 -9.33
CA VAL A 59 -6.13 -4.40 -8.91
C VAL A 59 -6.95 -5.05 -10.03
N THR A 60 -7.75 -4.29 -10.78
CA THR A 60 -8.65 -4.87 -11.80
C THR A 60 -7.95 -5.19 -13.11
N SER A 61 -6.91 -4.43 -13.48
CA SER A 61 -6.27 -4.53 -14.78
C SER A 61 -4.75 -4.31 -14.77
N GLY A 62 -4.18 -3.97 -13.61
CA GLY A 62 -2.77 -3.62 -13.49
C GLY A 62 -1.91 -4.72 -12.85
N THR A 63 -0.95 -4.26 -12.04
CA THR A 63 0.08 -5.11 -11.43
C THR A 63 -0.37 -5.75 -10.11
N GLY A 64 -1.54 -5.40 -9.58
CA GLY A 64 -2.09 -5.89 -8.31
C GLY A 64 -3.20 -6.93 -8.48
N THR A 65 -3.30 -7.58 -9.64
CA THR A 65 -4.40 -8.50 -9.99
C THR A 65 -4.53 -9.72 -9.07
N ALA A 66 -3.53 -10.00 -8.24
CA ALA A 66 -3.64 -10.97 -7.15
C ALA A 66 -4.79 -10.66 -6.17
N LEU A 67 -5.20 -9.39 -6.05
CA LEU A 67 -6.33 -8.96 -5.20
C LEU A 67 -7.68 -8.97 -5.94
N ALA A 68 -7.73 -9.30 -7.25
CA ALA A 68 -8.95 -9.16 -8.05
C ALA A 68 -10.12 -10.03 -7.56
N GLY A 69 -9.82 -11.17 -6.92
CA GLY A 69 -10.81 -12.08 -6.34
C GLY A 69 -11.20 -11.80 -4.89
N VAL A 70 -10.52 -10.85 -4.23
CA VAL A 70 -10.82 -10.46 -2.85
C VAL A 70 -12.11 -9.62 -2.85
N ALA A 71 -13.07 -9.98 -2.00
CA ALA A 71 -14.34 -9.25 -1.88
C ALA A 71 -14.15 -7.81 -1.35
N GLY A 72 -15.17 -6.96 -1.45
CA GLY A 72 -15.17 -5.61 -0.86
C GLY A 72 -14.38 -4.55 -1.64
N GLU A 73 -14.20 -4.74 -2.95
CA GLU A 73 -13.57 -3.77 -3.87
C GLU A 73 -12.20 -3.23 -3.39
N PRO A 74 -11.22 -4.09 -3.12
CA PRO A 74 -9.94 -3.63 -2.62
C PRO A 74 -9.24 -2.72 -3.62
N ILE A 75 -8.50 -1.76 -3.08
CA ILE A 75 -7.60 -0.88 -3.82
C ILE A 75 -6.15 -1.22 -3.47
N GLY A 76 -5.22 -0.93 -4.36
CA GLY A 76 -3.81 -1.16 -4.03
C GLY A 76 -2.82 -0.51 -4.97
N LYS A 77 -1.55 -0.57 -4.57
CA LYS A 77 -0.44 -0.12 -5.40
C LYS A 77 0.80 -0.98 -5.17
N SER A 78 1.36 -1.47 -6.27
CA SER A 78 2.65 -2.15 -6.30
C SER A 78 3.83 -1.16 -6.31
N GLY A 79 4.97 -1.60 -5.79
CA GLY A 79 6.25 -0.92 -5.92
C GLY A 79 7.41 -1.91 -6.00
N THR A 80 8.51 -1.47 -6.62
CA THR A 80 9.79 -2.16 -6.61
C THR A 80 10.86 -1.12 -6.29
N ALA A 81 11.69 -1.38 -5.28
CA ALA A 81 12.79 -0.49 -4.88
C ALA A 81 14.13 -1.18 -5.13
N GLU A 82 15.04 -0.52 -5.87
CA GLU A 82 16.37 -1.06 -6.16
C GLU A 82 17.33 -0.68 -5.05
N TYR A 83 18.29 -1.56 -4.74
CA TYR A 83 19.28 -1.31 -3.72
C TYR A 83 20.60 -2.06 -3.97
N GLY A 84 21.67 -1.57 -3.34
CA GLY A 84 23.02 -2.08 -3.51
C GLY A 84 23.69 -1.58 -4.81
N SER A 85 24.86 -2.14 -5.11
CA SER A 85 25.69 -1.73 -6.26
C SER A 85 25.91 -2.85 -7.30
N GLY A 86 25.07 -3.88 -7.28
CA GLY A 86 25.11 -4.97 -8.27
C GLY A 86 24.49 -4.59 -9.61
N ASP A 87 24.70 -5.41 -10.63
CA ASP A 87 24.11 -5.26 -11.98
C ASP A 87 23.51 -6.60 -12.47
N PRO A 88 22.16 -6.72 -12.58
CA PRO A 88 21.19 -5.72 -12.13
C PRO A 88 21.19 -5.59 -10.59
N PRO A 89 20.79 -4.42 -10.05
CA PRO A 89 20.70 -4.23 -8.60
C PRO A 89 19.68 -5.19 -7.98
N ARG A 90 19.87 -5.48 -6.69
CA ARG A 90 18.87 -6.24 -5.91
C ARG A 90 17.65 -5.36 -5.69
N THR A 91 16.52 -5.98 -5.40
CA THR A 91 15.26 -5.26 -5.24
C THR A 91 14.46 -5.70 -4.03
N HIS A 92 13.60 -4.80 -3.57
CA HIS A 92 12.53 -5.08 -2.62
C HIS A 92 11.18 -4.97 -3.29
N ALA A 93 10.32 -5.95 -3.07
CA ALA A 93 8.95 -5.98 -3.56
C ALA A 93 8.02 -5.34 -2.53
N TRP A 94 7.24 -4.35 -2.97
CA TRP A 94 6.30 -3.63 -2.13
C TRP A 94 4.88 -3.76 -2.67
N PHE A 95 3.91 -3.86 -1.76
CA PHE A 95 2.52 -3.66 -2.09
C PHE A 95 1.80 -3.00 -0.92
N ILE A 96 1.06 -1.93 -1.19
CA ILE A 96 0.12 -1.36 -0.23
C ILE A 96 -1.30 -1.63 -0.71
N ALA A 97 -2.21 -1.93 0.21
CA ALA A 97 -3.60 -2.22 -0.11
C ALA A 97 -4.55 -1.66 0.94
N GLY A 98 -5.80 -1.49 0.55
CA GLY A 98 -6.88 -1.08 1.44
C GLY A 98 -8.21 -1.71 1.02
N ARG A 99 -9.03 -2.05 2.00
CA ARG A 99 -10.39 -2.55 1.85
C ARG A 99 -11.21 -2.17 3.07
N ASP A 100 -12.41 -1.64 2.87
CA ASP A 100 -13.33 -1.22 3.93
C ASP A 100 -12.69 -0.24 4.92
N ASP A 101 -12.41 -0.67 6.15
CA ASP A 101 -11.75 0.09 7.22
C ASP A 101 -10.31 -0.38 7.51
N VAL A 102 -9.77 -1.26 6.67
CA VAL A 102 -8.45 -1.88 6.85
C VAL A 102 -7.49 -1.44 5.75
N ALA A 103 -6.25 -1.16 6.15
CA ALA A 103 -5.13 -0.93 5.24
C ALA A 103 -3.90 -1.76 5.66
N VAL A 104 -3.12 -2.18 4.67
CA VAL A 104 -1.95 -3.03 4.87
C VAL A 104 -0.80 -2.61 3.96
N ALA A 105 0.43 -2.74 4.44
CA ALA A 105 1.64 -2.62 3.64
C ALA A 105 2.47 -3.89 3.78
N VAL A 106 2.87 -4.45 2.64
CA VAL A 106 3.72 -5.64 2.55
C VAL A 106 5.04 -5.24 1.91
N LEU A 107 6.13 -5.56 2.61
CA LEU A 107 7.49 -5.53 2.11
C LEU A 107 8.00 -6.96 2.06
N VAL A 108 8.42 -7.42 0.88
CA VAL A 108 9.16 -8.67 0.72
C VAL A 108 10.55 -8.32 0.23
N GLU A 109 11.54 -8.55 1.09
CA GLU A 109 12.93 -8.30 0.77
C GLU A 109 13.42 -9.27 -0.32
N ASP A 110 14.40 -8.83 -1.10
CA ASP A 110 15.06 -9.65 -2.13
C ASP A 110 14.14 -10.28 -3.17
N ARG A 111 13.10 -9.53 -3.56
CA ARG A 111 12.15 -9.95 -4.60
C ARG A 111 11.97 -8.88 -5.68
N PRO A 112 11.81 -9.30 -6.96
CA PRO A 112 11.82 -8.42 -8.12
C PRO A 112 10.53 -7.62 -8.33
N SER A 113 9.38 -8.13 -7.90
CA SER A 113 8.08 -7.58 -8.28
C SER A 113 7.12 -7.48 -7.10
N GLY A 114 6.69 -6.25 -6.80
CA GLY A 114 5.62 -5.99 -5.84
C GLY A 114 4.33 -6.74 -6.17
N GLY A 115 3.97 -6.78 -7.45
CA GLY A 115 2.75 -7.46 -7.93
C GLY A 115 2.79 -8.98 -7.80
N GLU A 116 3.96 -9.58 -8.04
CA GLU A 116 4.11 -11.04 -8.03
C GLU A 116 4.37 -11.60 -6.62
N TYR A 117 5.08 -10.85 -5.76
CA TYR A 117 5.54 -11.35 -4.47
C TYR A 117 4.83 -10.72 -3.27
N ALA A 118 4.52 -9.42 -3.32
CA ALA A 118 3.91 -8.71 -2.18
C ALA A 118 2.37 -8.66 -2.28
N ALA A 119 1.81 -8.50 -3.48
CA ALA A 119 0.35 -8.45 -3.68
C ALA A 119 -0.37 -9.74 -3.24
N PRO A 120 0.12 -10.97 -3.53
CA PRO A 120 -0.55 -12.18 -3.05
C PRO A 120 -0.56 -12.32 -1.53
N VAL A 121 0.46 -11.78 -0.84
CA VAL A 121 0.50 -11.76 0.63
C VAL A 121 -0.57 -10.80 1.17
N ALA A 122 -0.71 -9.62 0.55
CA ALA A 122 -1.76 -8.67 0.91
C ALA A 122 -3.17 -9.24 0.65
N ALA A 123 -3.37 -9.92 -0.49
CA ALA A 123 -4.64 -10.59 -0.81
C ALA A 123 -5.02 -11.63 0.25
N ARG A 124 -4.08 -12.53 0.59
CA ARG A 124 -4.29 -13.55 1.64
C ARG A 124 -4.60 -12.95 3.00
N PHE A 125 -3.96 -11.84 3.36
CA PHE A 125 -4.25 -11.14 4.60
C PHE A 125 -5.69 -10.61 4.61
N LEU A 126 -6.10 -9.90 3.54
CA LEU A 126 -7.44 -9.34 3.44
C LEU A 126 -8.53 -10.42 3.35
N ASP A 127 -8.30 -11.52 2.65
CA ASP A 127 -9.23 -12.67 2.58
C ASP A 127 -9.39 -13.39 3.92
N GLY A 128 -8.40 -13.26 4.82
CA GLY A 128 -8.41 -13.89 6.14
C GLY A 128 -9.11 -13.07 7.23
N LEU A 129 -9.59 -11.86 6.91
CA LEU A 129 -10.36 -10.99 7.80
C LEU A 129 -11.86 -11.24 7.60
#